data_AF-A0A5D0Q144-F1
#
_entry.id   AF-A0A5D0Q144-F1
#
_cell.length_a   1.000
_cell.length_b   1.000
_cell.length_c   1.000
_cell.angle_alpha   90.00
_cell.angle_beta   90.00
_cell.angle_gamma   90.00
#
_symmetry.space_group_name_H-M   'P 1'
#
loop_
_entity.id
_entity.type
_entity.pdbx_description
1 polymer ?
#
loop_
_entity_poly.entity_id
_entity_poly.type
_entity_poly.pdbx_seq_one_letter_code
_entity_poly.pdbx_strand_id
1 'polypeptide(L)'
;MSGSERREQLIQISRTLFAEKGFDGTSIEEIAATAQVSKPVVYEHFGGKEGVYAVVVDREMQKLLGMITEALAASHSLVKLERAALALLRYIEESSEGFRILVRDSHAASGTGTFASLISEIASQVEDVLADEFAARGYDPKLAPMYAQMLVGMVALTGQWWLDVRKPGREEVAAHLVNLAWNGLTGLNPNPRITATSRAQTAAAKPPQPRGTSEKELRELEKARDKELKEAEKVRQRELKEAEKARVRELKERERLLKEAEKAREREEKIRQREARLAERAARLEQVDHPE
;
A
#
# COMPACT_ATOMS: atom_id res chain seq x y z
N MET A 1 4.85 32.55 3.68
CA MET A 1 5.52 31.26 3.90
C MET A 1 7.01 31.46 3.83
N SER A 2 7.75 30.97 4.82
CA SER A 2 9.20 30.84 4.78
C SER A 2 9.61 29.81 3.70
N GLY A 3 10.88 29.85 3.28
CA GLY A 3 11.43 28.84 2.37
C GLY A 3 11.33 27.40 2.92
N SER A 4 11.38 27.24 4.25
CA SER A 4 11.22 25.95 4.92
C SER A 4 9.77 25.45 4.84
N GLU A 5 8.79 26.31 5.15
CA GLU A 5 7.37 25.98 5.01
C GLU A 5 7.02 25.62 3.55
N ARG A 6 7.65 26.31 2.58
CA ARG A 6 7.46 26.01 1.17
C ARG A 6 8.02 24.65 0.79
N ARG A 7 9.24 24.35 1.23
CA ARG A 7 9.86 23.05 0.99
C ARG A 7 9.02 21.92 1.57
N GLU A 8 8.48 22.12 2.77
CA GLU A 8 7.59 21.14 3.42
C GLU A 8 6.28 20.94 2.65
N GLN A 9 5.65 22.03 2.19
CA GLN A 9 4.46 21.95 1.33
C GLN A 9 4.73 21.14 0.06
N LEU A 10 5.87 21.38 -0.59
CA LEU A 10 6.26 20.66 -1.79
C LEU A 10 6.49 19.16 -1.54
N ILE A 11 7.12 18.80 -0.42
CA ILE A 11 7.30 17.39 -0.03
C ILE A 11 5.94 16.71 0.18
N GLN A 12 5.05 17.36 0.92
CA GLN A 12 3.73 16.81 1.23
C GLN A 12 2.87 16.60 -0.02
N ILE A 13 2.84 17.57 -0.93
CA ILE A 13 2.11 17.46 -2.21
C ILE A 13 2.73 16.38 -3.09
N SER A 14 4.05 16.33 -3.15
CA SER A 14 4.75 15.33 -3.96
C SER A 14 4.51 13.92 -3.44
N ARG A 15 4.46 13.74 -2.11
CA ARG A 15 4.10 12.45 -1.48
C ARG A 15 2.74 11.97 -1.97
N THR A 16 1.70 12.80 -1.90
CA THR A 16 0.37 12.42 -2.38
C THR A 16 0.39 12.05 -3.86
N LEU A 17 1.02 12.88 -4.72
CA LEU A 17 1.09 12.61 -6.16
C LEU A 17 1.84 11.32 -6.49
N PHE A 18 2.99 11.07 -5.85
CA PHE A 18 3.75 9.84 -6.05
C PHE A 18 3.02 8.60 -5.53
N ALA A 19 2.31 8.72 -4.41
CA ALA A 19 1.50 7.61 -3.89
C ALA A 19 0.37 7.23 -4.86
N GLU A 20 -0.31 8.22 -5.46
CA GLU A 20 -1.39 8.00 -6.40
C GLU A 20 -0.89 7.49 -7.77
N LYS A 21 0.08 8.18 -8.36
CA LYS A 21 0.46 7.99 -9.77
C LYS A 21 1.77 7.26 -10.00
N GLY A 22 2.61 7.18 -8.97
CA GLY A 22 3.95 6.60 -9.05
C GLY A 22 4.94 7.57 -9.65
N PHE A 23 6.23 7.22 -9.60
CA PHE A 23 7.31 8.08 -10.07
C PHE A 23 7.16 8.50 -11.54
N ASP A 24 6.82 7.55 -12.42
CA ASP A 24 6.66 7.82 -13.86
C ASP A 24 5.39 8.62 -14.18
N GLY A 25 4.34 8.44 -13.38
CA GLY A 25 3.04 9.09 -13.58
C GLY A 25 2.96 10.52 -13.01
N THR A 26 3.97 10.98 -12.28
CA THR A 26 4.05 12.32 -11.69
C THR A 26 5.05 13.19 -12.45
N SER A 27 4.71 14.48 -12.63
CA SER A 27 5.58 15.48 -13.29
C SER A 27 5.86 16.68 -12.39
N ILE A 28 6.97 17.40 -12.66
CA ILE A 28 7.30 18.64 -11.95
C ILE A 28 6.26 19.74 -12.23
N GLU A 29 5.73 19.76 -13.44
CA GLU A 29 4.62 20.62 -13.86
C GLU A 29 3.44 20.49 -12.89
N GLU A 30 3.05 19.25 -12.62
CA GLU A 30 1.91 18.94 -11.77
C GLU A 30 2.19 19.27 -10.31
N ILE A 31 3.37 18.92 -9.80
CA ILE A 31 3.79 19.28 -8.43
C ILE A 31 3.75 20.81 -8.26
N ALA A 32 4.32 21.56 -9.20
CA ALA A 32 4.35 23.02 -9.16
C ALA A 32 2.94 23.62 -9.22
N ALA A 33 2.10 23.12 -10.13
CA ALA A 33 0.72 23.58 -10.27
C ALA A 33 -0.10 23.33 -9.00
N THR A 34 -0.04 22.12 -8.43
CA THR A 34 -0.76 21.77 -7.20
C THR A 34 -0.25 22.57 -6.00
N ALA A 35 1.04 22.85 -5.94
CA ALA A 35 1.65 23.67 -4.89
C ALA A 35 1.49 25.19 -5.10
N GLN A 36 0.88 25.61 -6.22
CA GLN A 36 0.74 27.01 -6.60
C GLN A 36 2.09 27.75 -6.61
N VAL A 37 3.09 27.13 -7.22
CA VAL A 37 4.42 27.71 -7.46
C VAL A 37 4.80 27.60 -8.93
N SER A 38 5.83 28.35 -9.32
CA SER A 38 6.46 28.17 -10.63
C SER A 38 7.39 26.96 -10.60
N LYS A 39 7.61 26.32 -11.76
CA LYS A 39 8.54 25.18 -11.88
C LYS A 39 9.95 25.48 -11.36
N PRO A 40 10.55 26.66 -11.62
CA PRO A 40 11.88 26.99 -11.10
C PRO A 40 12.00 26.84 -9.58
N VAL A 41 10.93 27.10 -8.81
CA VAL A 41 10.93 26.92 -7.35
C VAL A 41 11.13 25.45 -6.97
N VAL A 42 10.51 24.52 -7.69
CA VAL A 42 10.67 23.08 -7.43
C VAL A 42 12.10 22.63 -7.77
N TYR A 43 12.65 23.12 -8.89
CA TYR A 43 14.04 22.86 -9.27
C TYR A 43 15.04 23.47 -8.27
N GLU A 44 14.79 24.66 -7.75
CA GLU A 44 15.65 25.30 -6.75
C GLU A 44 15.72 24.48 -5.45
N HIS A 45 14.59 23.93 -5.00
CA HIS A 45 14.54 23.17 -3.75
C HIS A 45 15.05 21.73 -3.86
N PHE A 46 14.94 21.10 -5.02
CA PHE A 46 15.12 19.65 -5.15
C PHE A 46 15.92 19.20 -6.37
N GLY A 47 16.28 20.10 -7.29
CA GLY A 47 17.07 19.77 -8.48
C GLY A 47 16.34 18.97 -9.57
N GLY A 48 15.08 18.59 -9.37
CA GLY A 48 14.29 17.83 -10.34
C GLY A 48 13.38 16.79 -9.69
N LYS A 49 12.73 15.96 -10.51
CA LYS A 49 11.73 14.98 -10.04
C LYS A 49 12.37 13.91 -9.16
N GLU A 50 13.54 13.43 -9.57
CA GLU A 50 14.37 12.45 -8.89
C GLU A 50 14.74 12.93 -7.48
N GLY A 51 15.13 14.20 -7.35
CA GLY A 51 15.50 14.77 -6.06
C GLY A 51 14.31 14.96 -5.13
N VAL A 52 13.15 15.40 -5.64
CA VAL A 52 11.92 15.46 -4.84
C VAL A 52 11.53 14.05 -4.37
N TYR A 53 11.57 13.07 -5.27
CA TYR A 53 11.23 11.68 -4.97
C TYR A 53 12.16 11.09 -3.92
N ALA A 54 13.48 11.26 -4.07
CA ALA A 54 14.47 10.80 -3.11
C ALA A 54 14.23 11.38 -1.72
N VAL A 55 13.89 12.67 -1.62
CA VAL A 55 13.59 13.32 -0.33
C VAL A 55 12.30 12.78 0.30
N VAL A 56 11.27 12.51 -0.50
CA VAL A 56 10.03 11.88 0.00
C VAL A 56 10.34 10.47 0.51
N VAL A 57 11.03 9.67 -0.29
CA VAL A 57 11.41 8.29 0.05
C VAL A 57 12.24 8.24 1.32
N ASP A 58 13.32 9.02 1.40
CA ASP A 58 14.21 9.07 2.56
C ASP A 58 13.44 9.44 3.83
N ARG A 59 12.56 10.45 3.75
CA ARG A 59 11.72 10.84 4.89
C ARG A 59 10.82 9.71 5.38
N GLU A 60 10.16 8.99 4.48
CA GLU A 60 9.28 7.89 4.84
C GLU A 60 10.06 6.68 5.37
N MET A 61 11.24 6.39 4.81
CA MET A 61 12.18 5.40 5.35
C MET A 61 12.61 5.75 6.77
N GLN A 62 13.14 6.96 6.98
CA GLN A 62 13.61 7.43 8.29
C GLN A 62 12.49 7.42 9.34
N LYS A 63 11.28 7.82 8.94
CA LYS A 63 10.11 7.78 9.83
C LYS A 63 9.78 6.36 10.27
N LEU A 64 9.65 5.42 9.33
CA LEU A 64 9.31 4.03 9.66
C LEU A 64 10.44 3.34 10.42
N LEU A 65 11.70 3.52 9.98
CA LEU A 65 12.87 2.98 10.66
C LEU A 65 12.95 3.50 12.10
N GLY A 66 12.80 4.80 12.32
CA GLY A 66 12.82 5.41 13.64
C GLY A 66 11.76 4.84 14.59
N MET A 67 10.53 4.66 14.10
CA MET A 67 9.45 4.05 14.88
C MET A 67 9.75 2.60 15.29
N ILE A 68 10.41 1.82 14.42
CA ILE A 68 10.79 0.44 14.70
C ILE A 68 11.99 0.38 15.64
N THR A 69 13.01 1.22 15.44
CA THR A 69 14.16 1.35 16.35
C THR A 69 13.69 1.68 17.77
N GLU A 70 12.76 2.64 17.93
CA GLU A 70 12.18 2.98 19.22
C GLU A 70 11.41 1.80 19.85
N ALA A 71 10.66 1.06 19.04
CA ALA A 71 9.95 -0.13 19.50
C ALA A 71 10.91 -1.23 20.01
N LEU A 72 12.04 -1.45 19.32
CA LEU A 72 13.05 -2.44 19.66
C LEU A 72 13.89 -2.06 20.88
N ALA A 73 13.88 -0.79 21.31
CA ALA A 73 14.57 -0.32 22.53
C ALA A 73 13.88 -0.76 23.84
N ALA A 74 12.70 -1.38 23.78
CA ALA A 74 12.00 -1.89 24.97
C ALA A 74 12.82 -2.99 25.70
N SER A 75 12.69 -3.12 27.02
CA SER A 75 13.52 -4.06 27.79
C SER A 75 13.18 -5.54 27.58
N HIS A 76 11.91 -5.87 27.32
CA HIS A 76 11.45 -7.26 27.23
C HIS A 76 11.17 -7.68 25.78
N SER A 77 11.63 -8.87 25.37
CA SER A 77 11.55 -9.38 24.00
C SER A 77 10.12 -9.47 23.46
N LEU A 78 9.13 -9.87 24.29
CA LEU A 78 7.72 -9.87 23.90
C LEU A 78 7.20 -8.45 23.62
N VAL A 79 7.55 -7.50 24.49
CA VAL A 79 7.14 -6.09 24.35
C VAL A 79 7.78 -5.45 23.11
N LYS A 80 9.03 -5.82 22.77
CA LYS A 80 9.67 -5.41 21.52
C LYS A 80 8.84 -5.86 20.30
N LEU A 81 8.41 -7.12 20.27
CA LEU A 81 7.56 -7.67 19.19
C LEU A 81 6.22 -6.94 19.09
N GLU A 82 5.54 -6.76 20.22
CA GLU A 82 4.25 -6.05 20.28
C GLU A 82 4.36 -4.63 19.76
N ARG A 83 5.35 -3.88 20.24
CA ARG A 83 5.58 -2.50 19.83
C ARG A 83 5.96 -2.41 18.36
N ALA A 84 6.81 -3.29 17.86
CA ALA A 84 7.25 -3.26 16.46
C ALA A 84 6.07 -3.55 15.50
N ALA A 85 5.25 -4.57 15.82
CA ALA A 85 4.06 -4.88 15.03
C ALA A 85 3.05 -3.73 15.03
N LEU A 86 2.76 -3.16 16.21
CA LEU A 86 1.87 -2.00 16.33
C LEU A 86 2.43 -0.75 15.64
N ALA A 87 3.75 -0.51 15.70
CA ALA A 87 4.40 0.63 15.08
C ALA A 87 4.26 0.57 13.55
N LEU A 88 4.56 -0.57 12.92
CA LEU A 88 4.37 -0.75 11.48
C LEU A 88 2.90 -0.54 11.08
N LEU A 89 1.98 -1.22 11.75
CA LEU A 89 0.56 -1.15 11.37
C LEU A 89 -0.03 0.25 11.62
N ARG A 90 0.40 0.94 12.69
CA ARG A 90 0.04 2.35 12.91
C ARG A 90 0.58 3.25 11.81
N TYR A 91 1.84 3.08 11.41
CA TYR A 91 2.42 3.83 10.29
C TYR A 91 1.62 3.59 9.01
N ILE A 92 1.26 2.35 8.72
CA ILE A 92 0.44 2.00 7.56
C ILE A 92 -0.93 2.70 7.62
N GLU A 93 -1.56 2.78 8.78
CA GLU A 93 -2.86 3.41 9.00
C GLU A 93 -2.79 4.95 8.85
N GLU A 94 -1.83 5.59 9.52
CA GLU A 94 -1.69 7.05 9.59
C GLU A 94 -0.96 7.64 8.37
N SER A 95 -0.18 6.83 7.64
CA SER A 95 0.69 7.27 6.54
C SER A 95 0.66 6.29 5.36
N SER A 96 -0.55 5.89 4.96
CA SER A 96 -0.76 4.92 3.86
C SER A 96 -0.10 5.36 2.54
N GLU A 97 -0.08 6.66 2.25
CA GLU A 97 0.61 7.21 1.07
C GLU A 97 2.12 6.92 1.12
N GLY A 98 2.76 7.20 2.25
CA GLY A 98 4.19 6.96 2.45
C GLY A 98 4.52 5.48 2.33
N PHE A 99 3.74 4.62 3.00
CA PHE A 99 3.94 3.17 2.88
C PHE A 99 3.75 2.67 1.44
N ARG A 100 2.76 3.18 0.70
CA ARG A 100 2.57 2.84 -0.73
C ARG A 100 3.78 3.20 -1.56
N ILE A 101 4.38 4.37 -1.34
CA ILE A 101 5.59 4.78 -2.06
C ILE A 101 6.73 3.82 -1.79
N LEU A 102 6.96 3.48 -0.51
CA LEU A 102 8.03 2.56 -0.11
C LEU A 102 7.87 1.21 -0.83
N VAL A 103 6.67 0.62 -0.80
CA VAL A 103 6.43 -0.74 -1.34
C VAL A 103 6.33 -0.78 -2.87
N ARG A 104 6.04 0.33 -3.54
CA ARG A 104 5.80 0.35 -5.01
C ARG A 104 7.05 0.04 -5.81
N ASP A 105 8.21 0.51 -5.36
CA ASP A 105 9.51 0.23 -6.00
C ASP A 105 10.12 -1.11 -5.56
N SER A 106 9.38 -1.91 -4.77
CA SER A 106 9.82 -3.22 -4.35
C SER A 106 9.56 -4.24 -5.47
N HIS A 107 10.59 -4.54 -6.26
CA HIS A 107 10.56 -5.75 -7.07
C HIS A 107 10.86 -6.95 -6.16
N ALA A 108 9.81 -7.60 -5.66
CA ALA A 108 9.91 -8.77 -4.78
C ALA A 108 10.80 -9.90 -5.33
N ALA A 109 10.93 -10.00 -6.66
CA ALA A 109 11.79 -10.99 -7.32
C ALA A 109 13.28 -10.60 -7.41
N SER A 110 13.60 -9.31 -7.29
CA SER A 110 14.97 -8.79 -7.49
C SER A 110 15.67 -8.46 -6.18
N GLY A 111 14.93 -8.28 -5.07
CA GLY A 111 15.50 -7.83 -3.80
C GLY A 111 16.09 -6.41 -3.86
N THR A 112 15.85 -5.67 -4.95
CA THR A 112 16.33 -4.31 -5.19
C THR A 112 15.18 -3.34 -5.02
N GLY A 113 15.42 -2.22 -4.34
CA GLY A 113 14.45 -1.14 -4.16
C GLY A 113 14.39 -0.65 -2.71
N THR A 114 13.80 0.52 -2.52
CA THR A 114 13.69 1.21 -1.24
C THR A 114 13.16 0.33 -0.10
N PHE A 115 12.08 -0.40 -0.34
CA PHE A 115 11.49 -1.28 0.68
C PHE A 115 12.40 -2.46 1.05
N ALA A 116 13.11 -3.02 0.07
CA ALA A 116 14.01 -4.14 0.31
C ALA A 116 15.21 -3.71 1.16
N SER A 117 15.75 -2.51 0.90
CA SER A 117 16.78 -1.88 1.75
C SER A 117 16.26 -1.65 3.16
N LEU A 118 15.05 -1.09 3.31
CA LEU A 118 14.43 -0.85 4.62
C LEU A 118 14.20 -2.15 5.40
N ILE A 119 13.71 -3.20 4.73
CA ILE A 119 13.55 -4.54 5.33
C ILE A 119 14.91 -5.09 5.79
N SER A 120 15.95 -4.95 4.97
CA SER A 120 17.29 -5.45 5.30
C SER A 120 17.88 -4.72 6.51
N GLU A 121 17.68 -3.40 6.59
CA GLU A 121 18.13 -2.59 7.72
C GLU A 121 17.39 -2.94 9.02
N ILE A 122 16.07 -3.10 8.95
CA ILE A 122 15.28 -3.57 10.10
C ILE A 122 15.68 -5.00 10.50
N ALA A 123 15.91 -5.89 9.54
CA ALA A 123 16.36 -7.26 9.80
C ALA A 123 17.72 -7.29 10.52
N SER A 124 18.65 -6.40 10.15
CA SER A 124 19.92 -6.26 10.87
C SER A 124 19.70 -5.85 12.34
N GLN A 125 18.80 -4.92 12.64
CA GLN A 125 18.51 -4.55 14.04
C GLN A 125 17.86 -5.70 14.83
N VAL A 126 16.99 -6.46 14.18
CA VAL A 126 16.34 -7.63 14.79
C VAL A 126 17.34 -8.77 15.00
N GLU A 127 18.30 -8.94 14.09
CA GLU A 127 19.39 -9.92 14.19
C GLU A 127 20.19 -9.72 15.48
N ASP A 128 20.62 -8.48 15.77
CA ASP A 128 21.37 -8.18 16.99
C ASP A 128 20.60 -8.61 18.26
N VAL A 129 19.30 -8.29 18.30
CA VAL A 129 18.42 -8.68 19.42
C VAL A 129 18.27 -10.19 19.54
N LEU A 130 18.15 -10.90 18.41
CA LEU A 130 17.99 -12.35 18.40
C LEU A 130 19.29 -13.08 18.71
N ALA A 131 20.44 -12.56 18.28
CA ALA A 131 21.75 -13.16 18.54
C ALA A 131 22.02 -13.21 20.05
N ASP A 132 21.74 -12.12 20.77
CA ASP A 132 21.84 -12.04 22.22
C ASP A 132 20.92 -13.06 22.93
N GLU A 133 19.65 -13.14 22.50
CA GLU A 133 18.68 -14.06 23.08
C GLU A 133 19.02 -15.53 22.78
N PHE A 134 19.53 -15.82 21.58
CA PHE A 134 19.94 -17.16 21.19
C PHE A 134 21.13 -17.62 22.02
N ALA A 135 22.14 -16.76 22.19
CA ALA A 135 23.28 -17.03 23.07
C ALA A 135 22.83 -17.31 24.51
N ALA A 136 21.90 -16.50 25.04
CA ALA A 136 21.39 -16.66 26.40
C ALA A 136 20.60 -17.96 26.62
N ARG A 137 19.95 -18.49 25.57
CA ARG A 137 19.12 -19.70 25.64
C ARG A 137 19.78 -20.96 25.08
N GLY A 138 21.04 -20.89 24.68
CA GLY A 138 21.81 -22.04 24.18
C GLY A 138 21.50 -22.43 22.73
N TYR A 139 20.96 -21.52 21.92
CA TYR A 139 20.84 -21.66 20.46
C TYR A 139 22.10 -21.12 19.77
N ASP A 140 22.35 -21.54 18.53
CA ASP A 140 23.46 -21.01 17.72
C ASP A 140 23.15 -19.57 17.26
N PRO A 141 23.88 -18.54 17.74
CA PRO A 141 23.63 -17.15 17.36
C PRO A 141 23.83 -16.90 15.86
N LYS A 142 24.61 -17.73 15.16
CA LYS A 142 24.82 -17.61 13.70
C LYS A 142 23.55 -17.83 12.89
N LEU A 143 22.51 -18.39 13.50
CA LEU A 143 21.20 -18.55 12.87
C LEU A 143 20.33 -17.30 13.01
N ALA A 144 20.67 -16.35 13.89
CA ALA A 144 19.89 -15.12 14.11
C ALA A 144 19.57 -14.34 12.82
N PRO A 145 20.50 -14.14 11.84
CA PRO A 145 20.16 -13.45 10.59
C PRO A 145 18.99 -14.08 9.85
N MET A 146 18.97 -15.42 9.78
CA MET A 146 17.90 -16.17 9.12
C MET A 146 16.56 -15.98 9.83
N TYR A 147 16.55 -16.03 11.17
CA TYR A 147 15.33 -15.82 11.95
C TYR A 147 14.84 -14.38 11.90
N ALA A 148 15.75 -13.40 11.90
CA ALA A 148 15.41 -12.00 11.70
C ALA A 148 14.72 -11.80 10.35
N GLN A 149 15.28 -12.35 9.27
CA GLN A 149 14.68 -12.30 7.94
C GLN A 149 13.27 -12.91 7.91
N MET A 150 13.06 -14.06 8.57
CA MET A 150 11.75 -14.71 8.65
C MET A 150 10.72 -13.83 9.38
N LEU A 151 11.08 -13.24 10.53
CA LEU A 151 10.19 -12.40 11.32
C LEU A 151 9.86 -11.09 10.61
N VAL A 152 10.88 -10.39 10.11
CA VAL A 152 10.70 -9.12 9.41
C VAL A 152 9.89 -9.35 8.13
N GLY A 153 10.18 -10.41 7.37
CA GLY A 153 9.42 -10.78 6.19
C GLY A 153 7.94 -11.06 6.51
N MET A 154 7.66 -11.84 7.56
CA MET A 154 6.28 -12.12 8.00
C MET A 154 5.52 -10.83 8.33
N VAL A 155 6.14 -9.92 9.10
CA VAL A 155 5.51 -8.66 9.51
C VAL A 155 5.35 -7.71 8.34
N ALA A 156 6.36 -7.55 7.49
CA ALA A 156 6.34 -6.66 6.33
C ALA A 156 5.32 -7.11 5.27
N LEU A 157 5.31 -8.39 4.91
CA LEU A 157 4.36 -8.93 3.93
C LEU A 157 2.92 -8.89 4.45
N THR A 158 2.71 -9.14 5.75
CA THR A 158 1.38 -8.98 6.36
C THR A 158 0.95 -7.52 6.35
N GLY A 159 1.86 -6.59 6.62
CA GLY A 159 1.61 -5.16 6.51
C GLY A 159 1.23 -4.73 5.08
N GLN A 160 1.91 -5.25 4.07
CA GLN A 160 1.56 -5.04 2.67
C GLN A 160 0.16 -5.54 2.33
N TRP A 161 -0.19 -6.75 2.76
CA TRP A 161 -1.55 -7.27 2.58
C TRP A 161 -2.60 -6.40 3.31
N TRP A 162 -2.30 -5.98 4.55
CA TRP A 162 -3.21 -5.20 5.37
C TRP A 162 -3.39 -3.76 4.87
N LEU A 163 -2.41 -3.22 4.12
CA LEU A 163 -2.49 -1.93 3.40
C LEU A 163 -3.78 -1.80 2.60
N ASP A 164 -4.17 -2.88 1.93
CA ASP A 164 -5.32 -2.93 1.04
C ASP A 164 -6.58 -3.44 1.74
N VAL A 165 -6.47 -4.50 2.58
CA VAL A 165 -7.64 -5.15 3.18
C VAL A 165 -8.22 -4.38 4.36
N ARG A 166 -7.38 -3.76 5.21
CA ARG A 166 -7.78 -2.98 6.40
C ARG A 166 -8.65 -3.70 7.44
N LYS A 167 -8.86 -5.01 7.28
CA LYS A 167 -9.62 -5.88 8.17
C LYS A 167 -8.88 -7.21 8.35
N PRO A 168 -8.78 -7.77 9.57
CA PRO A 168 -9.28 -7.22 10.83
C PRO A 168 -8.57 -5.93 11.28
N GLY A 169 -9.01 -5.33 12.38
CA GLY A 169 -8.44 -4.07 12.88
C GLY A 169 -6.97 -4.19 13.28
N ARG A 170 -6.27 -3.05 13.35
CA ARG A 170 -4.82 -2.98 13.64
C ARG A 170 -4.39 -3.86 14.82
N GLU A 171 -5.07 -3.73 15.96
CA GLU A 171 -4.69 -4.44 17.19
C GLU A 171 -4.87 -5.95 17.07
N GLU A 172 -5.91 -6.39 16.36
CA GLU A 172 -6.16 -7.82 16.13
C GLU A 172 -5.09 -8.42 15.20
N VAL A 173 -4.74 -7.72 14.12
CA VAL A 173 -3.63 -8.14 13.24
C VAL A 173 -2.31 -8.19 14.01
N ALA A 174 -2.02 -7.17 14.83
CA ALA A 174 -0.83 -7.15 15.67
C ALA A 174 -0.80 -8.32 16.65
N ALA A 175 -1.92 -8.59 17.34
CA ALA A 175 -2.04 -9.70 18.28
C ALA A 175 -1.77 -11.05 17.60
N HIS A 176 -2.30 -11.28 16.39
CA HIS A 176 -2.05 -12.51 15.65
C HIS A 176 -0.59 -12.64 15.17
N LEU A 177 0.03 -11.55 14.70
CA LEU A 177 1.45 -11.53 14.32
C LEU A 177 2.35 -11.85 15.51
N VAL A 178 2.13 -11.17 16.64
CA VAL A 178 2.89 -11.38 17.88
C VAL A 178 2.68 -12.79 18.41
N ASN A 179 1.44 -13.28 18.42
CA ASN A 179 1.14 -14.62 18.89
C ASN A 179 1.87 -15.69 18.07
N LEU A 180 1.85 -15.59 16.74
CA LEU A 180 2.56 -16.52 15.87
C LEU A 180 4.08 -16.44 16.08
N ALA A 181 4.65 -15.23 16.09
CA ALA A 181 6.08 -15.02 16.31
C ALA A 181 6.54 -15.55 17.67
N TRP A 182 5.83 -15.20 18.74
CA TRP A 182 6.20 -15.54 20.11
C TRP A 182 6.12 -17.05 20.37
N ASN A 183 5.01 -17.69 19.99
CA ASN A 183 4.87 -19.14 20.16
C ASN A 183 5.87 -19.91 19.28
N GLY A 184 6.20 -19.38 18.08
CA GLY A 184 7.24 -19.97 17.23
C GLY A 184 8.63 -19.89 17.84
N LEU A 185 9.04 -18.72 18.33
CA LEU A 185 10.38 -18.48 18.89
C LEU A 185 10.59 -19.12 20.27
N THR A 186 9.54 -19.22 21.09
CA THR A 186 9.65 -19.83 22.43
C THR A 186 9.68 -21.36 22.39
N GLY A 187 9.11 -21.97 21.35
CA GLY A 187 9.06 -23.42 21.14
C GLY A 187 10.11 -23.97 20.18
N LEU A 188 11.20 -23.25 19.91
CA LEU A 188 12.21 -23.70 18.94
C LEU A 188 12.89 -25.00 19.37
N ASN A 189 13.09 -25.89 18.41
CA ASN A 189 14.01 -27.01 18.58
C ASN A 189 15.42 -26.52 18.23
N PRO A 190 16.44 -26.69 19.11
CA PRO A 190 17.81 -26.27 18.82
C PRO A 190 18.43 -26.91 17.57
N ASN A 191 17.95 -28.09 17.17
CA ASN A 191 18.43 -28.79 15.98
C ASN A 191 17.24 -29.35 15.18
N PRO A 192 16.47 -28.49 14.50
CA PRO A 192 15.29 -28.93 13.78
C PRO A 192 15.71 -29.77 12.57
N ARG A 193 15.00 -30.87 12.31
CA ARG A 193 15.25 -31.75 11.17
C ARG A 193 13.98 -31.97 10.39
N ILE A 194 14.07 -31.89 9.06
CA ILE A 194 12.98 -32.36 8.18
C ILE A 194 12.80 -33.86 8.42
N THR A 195 11.57 -34.29 8.68
CA THR A 195 11.23 -35.69 8.95
C THR A 195 11.65 -36.58 7.79
N ALA A 196 12.01 -37.83 8.10
CA ALA A 196 12.44 -38.80 7.09
C ALA A 196 11.34 -39.06 6.05
N THR A 197 10.07 -39.06 6.47
CA THR A 197 8.91 -39.21 5.60
C THR A 197 8.82 -38.08 4.57
N SER A 198 8.97 -36.82 4.98
CA SER A 198 8.96 -35.68 4.06
C SER A 198 10.15 -35.74 3.09
N ARG A 199 11.35 -36.09 3.57
CA ARG A 199 12.53 -36.28 2.70
C ARG A 199 12.32 -37.39 1.66
N ALA A 200 11.73 -38.52 2.07
CA ALA A 200 11.44 -39.63 1.18
C ALA A 200 10.41 -39.25 0.11
N GLN A 201 9.39 -38.45 0.46
CA GLN A 201 8.39 -37.96 -0.49
C GLN A 201 8.98 -36.97 -1.50
N THR A 202 9.85 -36.05 -1.07
CA THR A 202 10.56 -35.13 -1.98
C THR A 202 11.55 -35.87 -2.88
N ALA A 203 12.23 -36.91 -2.37
CA ALA A 203 13.14 -37.74 -3.18
C ALA A 203 12.40 -38.69 -4.13
N ALA A 204 11.21 -39.18 -3.75
CA ALA A 204 10.32 -39.98 -4.60
C ALA A 204 9.63 -39.15 -5.68
N ALA A 205 9.45 -37.84 -5.45
CA ALA A 205 9.06 -36.85 -6.46
C ALA A 205 10.22 -36.51 -7.42
N LYS A 206 10.93 -37.53 -7.91
CA LYS A 206 11.73 -37.39 -9.13
C LYS A 206 10.75 -36.86 -10.20
N PRO A 207 11.05 -35.77 -10.92
CA PRO A 207 10.24 -35.42 -12.09
C PRO A 207 10.16 -36.68 -12.95
N PRO A 208 8.99 -37.00 -13.55
CA PRO A 208 8.89 -38.19 -14.39
C PRO A 208 10.06 -38.13 -15.37
N GLN A 209 10.97 -39.11 -15.30
CA GLN A 209 11.96 -39.25 -16.35
C GLN A 209 11.16 -39.28 -17.64
N PRO A 210 11.53 -38.50 -18.67
CA PRO A 210 10.79 -38.50 -19.91
C PRO A 210 10.86 -39.93 -20.44
N ARG A 211 9.79 -40.70 -20.24
CA ARG A 211 9.60 -41.99 -20.89
C ARG A 211 9.35 -41.63 -22.34
N GLY A 212 10.44 -41.47 -23.10
CA GLY A 212 10.45 -41.21 -24.54
C GLY A 212 9.15 -40.64 -25.08
N THR A 213 8.72 -39.47 -24.60
CA THR A 213 7.65 -38.74 -25.27
C THR A 213 8.26 -38.32 -26.58
N SER A 214 7.77 -38.90 -27.68
CA SER A 214 8.25 -38.58 -29.01
C SER A 214 8.20 -37.06 -29.21
N GLU A 215 9.13 -36.47 -29.99
CA GLU A 215 9.08 -35.02 -30.31
C GLU A 215 7.70 -34.56 -30.79
N LYS A 216 6.92 -35.50 -31.36
CA LYS A 216 5.54 -35.30 -31.77
C LYS A 216 4.59 -35.03 -30.58
N GLU A 217 4.69 -35.78 -29.49
CA GLU A 217 3.85 -35.60 -28.29
C GLU A 217 4.20 -34.31 -27.53
N LEU A 218 5.48 -33.94 -27.47
CA LEU A 218 5.91 -32.64 -26.92
C LEU A 218 5.33 -31.47 -27.74
N ARG A 219 5.39 -31.56 -29.07
CA ARG A 219 4.79 -30.55 -29.95
C ARG A 219 3.27 -30.50 -29.84
N GLU A 220 2.60 -31.62 -29.57
CA GLU A 220 1.14 -31.64 -29.37
C GLU A 220 0.75 -31.03 -28.01
N LEU A 221 1.52 -31.29 -26.96
CA LEU A 221 1.33 -30.66 -25.64
C LEU A 221 1.61 -29.16 -25.67
N GLU A 222 2.65 -28.72 -26.36
CA GLU A 222 2.94 -27.29 -26.56
C GLU A 222 1.81 -26.61 -27.35
N LYS A 223 1.32 -27.24 -28.43
CA LYS A 223 0.17 -26.73 -29.18
C LYS A 223 -1.11 -26.69 -28.35
N ALA A 224 -1.35 -27.68 -27.49
CA ALA A 224 -2.49 -27.69 -26.59
C ALA A 224 -2.40 -26.56 -25.57
N ARG A 225 -1.24 -26.37 -24.94
CA ARG A 225 -0.97 -25.27 -24.00
C ARG A 225 -1.13 -23.91 -24.66
N ASP A 226 -0.58 -23.72 -25.85
CA ASP A 226 -0.69 -22.46 -26.60
C ASP A 226 -2.13 -22.17 -27.01
N LYS A 227 -2.91 -23.22 -27.33
CA LYS A 227 -4.34 -23.09 -27.62
C LYS A 227 -5.12 -22.68 -26.37
N GLU A 228 -4.87 -23.31 -25.23
CA GLU A 228 -5.49 -22.96 -23.95
C GLU A 228 -5.15 -21.53 -23.53
N LEU A 229 -3.89 -21.12 -23.67
CA LEU A 229 -3.46 -19.75 -23.38
C LEU A 229 -4.18 -18.72 -24.28
N LYS A 230 -4.30 -18.99 -25.58
CA LYS A 230 -5.03 -18.13 -26.51
C LYS A 230 -6.53 -18.08 -26.21
N GLU A 231 -7.10 -19.19 -25.77
CA GLU A 231 -8.52 -19.27 -25.42
C GLU A 231 -8.82 -18.51 -24.12
N ALA A 232 -7.96 -18.67 -23.10
CA ALA A 232 -8.01 -17.92 -21.86
C ALA A 232 -7.83 -16.41 -22.09
N GLU A 233 -6.87 -16.01 -22.95
CA GLU A 233 -6.66 -14.62 -23.31
C GLU A 233 -7.88 -14.02 -24.03
N LYS A 234 -8.52 -14.80 -24.91
CA LYS A 234 -9.75 -14.39 -25.60
C LYS A 234 -10.93 -14.22 -24.65
N VAL A 235 -11.07 -15.09 -23.64
CA VAL A 235 -12.09 -14.95 -22.59
C VAL A 235 -11.84 -13.68 -21.78
N ARG A 236 -10.61 -13.49 -21.30
CA ARG A 236 -10.21 -12.28 -20.55
C ARG A 236 -10.46 -10.99 -21.34
N GLN A 237 -10.15 -10.98 -22.64
CA GLN A 237 -10.42 -9.83 -23.51
C GLN A 237 -11.92 -9.55 -23.70
N ARG A 238 -12.77 -10.58 -23.69
CA ARG A 238 -14.24 -10.41 -23.74
C ARG A 238 -14.76 -9.81 -22.44
N GLU A 239 -14.33 -10.34 -21.31
CA GLU A 239 -14.71 -9.85 -19.98
C GLU A 239 -14.31 -8.38 -19.79
N LEU A 240 -13.09 -8.01 -20.19
CA LEU A 240 -12.63 -6.61 -20.15
C LEU A 240 -13.51 -5.69 -21.00
N LYS A 241 -13.89 -6.11 -22.21
CA LYS A 241 -14.78 -5.34 -23.09
C LYS A 241 -16.20 -5.23 -22.53
N GLU A 242 -16.71 -6.26 -21.86
CA GLU A 242 -18.01 -6.22 -21.21
C GLU A 242 -18.01 -5.31 -19.98
N ALA A 243 -16.97 -5.39 -19.15
CA ALA A 243 -16.78 -4.51 -18.01
C ALA A 243 -16.63 -3.03 -18.43
N GLU A 244 -15.90 -2.76 -19.52
CA GLU A 244 -15.77 -1.41 -20.07
C GLU A 244 -17.13 -0.86 -20.55
N LYS A 245 -17.90 -1.69 -21.28
CA LYS A 245 -19.26 -1.31 -21.71
C LYS A 245 -20.19 -1.04 -20.52
N ALA A 246 -20.08 -1.83 -19.45
CA ALA A 246 -20.86 -1.63 -18.24
C ALA A 246 -20.50 -0.29 -17.57
N ARG A 247 -19.21 0.02 -17.41
CA ARG A 247 -18.74 1.32 -16.88
C ARG A 247 -19.22 2.51 -17.70
N VAL A 248 -19.19 2.41 -19.03
CA VAL A 248 -19.69 3.47 -19.91
C VAL A 248 -21.20 3.68 -19.74
N ARG A 249 -21.98 2.61 -19.51
CA ARG A 249 -23.42 2.73 -19.25
C ARG A 249 -23.68 3.41 -17.90
N GLU A 250 -22.99 2.99 -16.84
CA GLU A 250 -23.10 3.60 -15.52
C GLU A 250 -22.72 5.09 -15.53
N LEU A 251 -21.65 5.46 -16.25
CA LEU A 251 -21.25 6.86 -16.39
C LEU A 251 -22.33 7.70 -17.07
N LYS A 252 -22.93 7.19 -18.17
CA LYS A 252 -24.03 7.88 -18.86
C LYS A 252 -25.27 8.04 -17.98
N GLU A 253 -25.59 7.02 -17.19
CA GLU A 253 -26.71 7.07 -16.25
C GLU A 253 -26.44 8.09 -15.14
N ARG A 254 -25.23 8.10 -14.58
CA ARG A 254 -24.81 9.08 -13.58
C ARG A 254 -24.85 10.52 -14.11
N GLU A 255 -24.37 10.75 -15.33
CA GLU A 255 -24.47 12.07 -15.98
C GLU A 255 -25.93 12.52 -16.18
N ARG A 256 -26.81 11.59 -16.55
CA ARG A 256 -28.24 11.88 -16.69
C ARG A 256 -28.85 12.28 -15.35
N LEU A 257 -28.58 11.51 -14.29
CA LEU A 257 -29.09 11.81 -12.94
C LEU A 257 -28.58 13.15 -12.42
N LEU A 258 -27.31 13.50 -12.69
CA LEU A 258 -26.76 14.81 -12.34
C LEU A 258 -27.49 15.95 -13.05
N LYS A 259 -27.77 15.82 -14.35
CA LYS A 259 -28.54 16.82 -15.12
C LYS A 259 -29.98 16.96 -14.63
N GLU A 260 -30.62 15.85 -14.24
CA GLU A 260 -31.98 15.87 -13.67
C GLU A 260 -31.98 16.55 -12.28
N ALA A 261 -30.98 16.27 -11.44
CA ALA A 261 -30.81 16.91 -10.13
C ALA A 261 -30.54 18.42 -10.24
N GLU A 262 -29.72 18.85 -11.21
CA GLU A 262 -29.45 20.26 -11.46
C GLU A 262 -30.72 21.02 -11.87
N LYS A 263 -31.50 20.47 -12.80
CA LYS A 263 -32.81 21.03 -13.20
C LYS A 263 -33.81 21.09 -12.04
N ALA A 264 -33.79 20.11 -11.14
CA ALA A 264 -34.64 20.12 -9.95
C ALA A 264 -34.25 21.27 -9.02
N ARG A 265 -32.96 21.47 -8.77
CA ARG A 265 -32.44 22.60 -7.96
C ARG A 265 -32.82 23.95 -8.55
N GLU A 266 -32.69 24.14 -9.86
CA GLU A 266 -33.10 25.39 -10.53
C GLU A 266 -34.61 25.66 -10.39
N ARG A 267 -35.45 24.62 -10.44
CA ARG A 267 -36.90 24.76 -10.25
C ARG A 267 -37.24 25.14 -8.81
N GLU A 268 -36.62 24.50 -7.83
CA GLU A 268 -36.78 24.83 -6.41
C GLU A 268 -36.34 26.26 -6.12
N GLU A 269 -35.25 26.72 -6.72
CA GLU A 269 -34.78 28.09 -6.58
C GLU A 269 -35.77 29.10 -7.16
N LYS A 270 -36.33 28.82 -8.35
CA LYS A 270 -37.37 29.67 -8.96
C LYS A 270 -38.64 29.74 -8.12
N ILE A 271 -39.05 28.62 -7.52
CA ILE A 271 -40.21 28.58 -6.60
C ILE A 271 -39.91 29.46 -5.39
N ARG A 272 -38.75 29.28 -4.75
CA ARG A 272 -38.32 30.08 -3.59
C ARG A 272 -38.27 31.58 -3.90
N GLN A 273 -37.74 31.97 -5.06
CA GLN A 273 -37.71 33.37 -5.50
C GLN A 273 -39.12 33.94 -5.73
N ARG A 274 -40.05 33.15 -6.26
CA ARG A 274 -41.45 33.57 -6.48
C ARG A 274 -42.20 33.74 -5.17
N GLU A 275 -42.02 32.83 -4.21
CA GLU A 275 -42.59 32.93 -2.87
C GLU A 275 -42.06 34.15 -2.12
N ALA A 276 -40.75 34.41 -2.19
CA ALA A 276 -40.15 35.60 -1.59
C ALA A 276 -40.75 36.91 -2.16
N ARG A 277 -40.95 37.00 -3.48
CA ARG A 277 -41.59 38.17 -4.11
C ARG A 277 -43.05 38.35 -3.70
N LEU A 278 -43.80 37.25 -3.56
CA LEU A 278 -45.19 37.29 -3.10
C LEU A 278 -45.27 37.76 -1.64
N ALA A 279 -44.39 37.27 -0.78
CA ALA A 279 -44.29 37.70 0.61
C ALA A 279 -43.93 39.20 0.72
N GLU A 280 -42.98 39.69 -0.08
CA GLU A 280 -42.64 41.13 -0.09
C GLU A 280 -43.83 41.99 -0.57
N ARG A 281 -44.57 41.54 -1.58
CA ARG A 281 -45.75 42.26 -2.09
C ARG A 281 -46.90 42.27 -1.09
N ALA A 282 -47.10 41.18 -0.35
CA ALA A 282 -48.08 41.11 0.73
C ALA A 282 -47.73 42.07 1.87
N ALA A 283 -46.46 42.09 2.30
CA ALA A 283 -45.98 43.01 3.34
C ALA A 283 -46.13 44.49 2.94
N ARG A 284 -45.94 44.84 1.66
CA ARG A 284 -46.19 46.21 1.18
C ARG A 284 -47.66 46.60 1.18
N LEU A 285 -48.57 45.66 0.93
CA LEU A 285 -50.02 45.95 0.96
C LEU A 285 -50.50 46.18 2.40
N GLU A 286 -50.00 45.42 3.36
CA GLU A 286 -50.30 45.64 4.79
C GLU A 286 -49.79 46.99 5.33
N GLN A 287 -48.70 47.54 4.76
CA GLN A 287 -48.20 48.87 5.15
C GLN A 287 -48.99 50.04 4.55
N VAL A 288 -49.82 49.82 3.51
CA VAL A 288 -50.59 50.90 2.84
C VAL A 288 -51.98 51.08 3.45
N ASP A 289 -52.50 50.09 4.20
CA ASP A 289 -53.85 50.10 4.79
C ASP A 289 -53.92 50.74 6.20
N HIS A 290 -52.91 51.50 6.62
CA HIS A 290 -52.97 52.37 7.81
C HIS A 290 -52.68 53.84 7.44
N PRO A 291 -53.65 54.58 6.88
CA PRO A 291 -53.68 56.03 7.02
C PRO A 291 -54.26 56.40 8.40
N GLU A 292 -53.71 57.48 8.96
CA GLU A 292 -54.03 58.12 10.25
C GLU A 292 -55.52 58.31 10.55
#